data_AF-A0A9Q1B5M3-F1
#
_entry.id   AF-A0A9Q1B5M3-F1
#
_cell.length_a   1.000
_cell.length_b   1.000
_cell.length_c   1.000
_cell.angle_alpha   90.00
_cell.angle_beta   90.00
_cell.angle_gamma   90.00
#
_symmetry.space_group_name_H-M   'P 1'
#
loop_
_entity.id
_entity.type
_entity.pdbx_description
1 polymer ?
#
loop_
_entity_poly.entity_id
_entity_poly.type
_entity_poly.pdbx_seq_one_letter_code
_entity_poly.pdbx_strand_id
1 'polypeptide(L)'
;KKEVKVGEFNAILDSLEIINNSIKFQGIGPPKDRTIVQRQLRKISLPLYSILSALTILGMIMASAFLFFNIKNRNQKLIKMSSPYMNNLIILGGMLSYASIFLFGLDGSFVSEKTFETLCTVRTWILTVGYTTAFGAMFAKTWRVHAIFKNVKMKKKIIKDQKLMVIVGGMLLIDLCILICWQVVDPLRRTVEKYNMEVPSGQLGDVEAEAQQADEGKLRDKAMATSRQQLTEAIHRENLPGKRMRAT
;
A
#
# COMPACT_ATOMS: atom_id res chain seq x y z
N LYS A 1 31.83 -52.75 10.41
CA LYS A 1 30.65 -52.72 9.51
C LYS A 1 30.49 -54.11 8.94
N LYS A 2 29.30 -54.70 8.98
CA LYS A 2 29.02 -56.01 8.37
C LYS A 2 28.27 -55.76 7.08
N GLU A 3 28.81 -56.24 5.98
CA GLU A 3 28.12 -56.18 4.69
C GLU A 3 27.04 -57.26 4.67
N VAL A 4 25.86 -56.91 4.16
CA VAL A 4 24.71 -57.79 4.07
C VAL A 4 24.23 -57.76 2.64
N LYS A 5 24.04 -58.95 2.05
CA LYS A 5 23.48 -59.10 0.70
C LYS A 5 22.02 -58.68 0.70
N VAL A 6 21.64 -57.81 -0.23
CA VAL A 6 20.29 -57.20 -0.32
C VAL A 6 19.48 -57.63 -1.54
N GLY A 7 20.12 -58.18 -2.56
CA GLY A 7 19.47 -58.67 -3.77
C GLY A 7 20.47 -59.20 -4.81
N GLU A 8 19.95 -59.74 -5.91
CA GLU A 8 20.70 -60.19 -7.08
C GLU A 8 20.05 -59.67 -8.37
N PHE A 9 20.88 -59.38 -9.37
CA PHE A 9 20.43 -58.95 -10.69
C PHE A 9 20.92 -59.94 -11.74
N ASN A 10 20.01 -60.40 -12.59
CA ASN A 10 20.31 -61.28 -13.71
C ASN A 10 20.27 -60.49 -15.02
N ALA A 11 21.43 -60.25 -15.62
CA ALA A 11 21.57 -59.45 -16.85
C ALA A 11 21.03 -60.13 -18.13
N ILE A 12 20.87 -61.46 -18.13
CA ILE A 12 20.39 -62.20 -19.31
C ILE A 12 18.85 -62.18 -19.36
N LEU A 13 18.22 -62.31 -18.19
CA LEU A 13 16.75 -62.30 -18.05
C LEU A 13 16.19 -60.91 -17.76
N ASP A 14 17.05 -59.91 -17.58
CA ASP A 14 16.71 -58.54 -17.15
C ASP A 14 15.83 -58.53 -15.89
N SER A 15 16.15 -59.41 -14.93
CA SER A 15 15.35 -59.61 -13.71
C SER A 15 16.11 -59.20 -12.46
N LEU A 16 15.46 -58.41 -11.60
CA LEU A 16 15.99 -57.95 -10.32
C LEU A 16 15.21 -58.60 -9.17
N GLU A 17 15.91 -59.36 -8.34
CA GLU A 17 15.33 -60.00 -7.15
C GLU A 17 15.86 -59.32 -5.89
N ILE A 18 14.97 -58.60 -5.18
CA ILE A 18 15.29 -57.91 -3.94
C ILE A 18 14.81 -58.74 -2.74
N ILE A 19 15.71 -58.96 -1.77
CA ILE A 19 15.37 -59.65 -0.53
C ILE A 19 14.61 -58.67 0.36
N ASN A 20 13.29 -58.87 0.44
CA ASN A 20 12.39 -58.02 1.22
C ASN A 20 12.88 -57.91 2.69
N ASN A 21 12.77 -56.72 3.30
CA ASN A 21 13.27 -56.38 4.66
C ASN A 21 14.79 -56.26 4.89
N SER A 22 15.66 -56.45 3.89
CA SER A 22 17.12 -56.30 4.05
C SER A 22 17.61 -54.85 3.92
N ILE A 23 16.93 -54.04 3.09
CA ILE A 23 17.27 -52.65 2.82
C ILE A 23 16.60 -51.76 3.87
N LYS A 24 17.41 -50.95 4.55
CA LYS A 24 16.94 -49.92 5.48
C LYS A 24 17.52 -48.58 5.07
N PHE A 25 16.64 -47.61 4.86
CA PHE A 25 17.03 -46.22 4.70
C PHE A 25 17.06 -45.54 6.07
N GLN A 26 17.74 -44.39 6.17
CA GLN A 26 17.72 -43.58 7.38
C GLN A 26 16.31 -43.00 7.65
N GLY A 27 15.53 -42.77 6.58
CA GLY A 27 14.13 -42.32 6.65
C GLY A 27 13.12 -43.38 6.22
N ILE A 28 11.88 -42.96 6.00
CA ILE A 28 10.72 -43.82 5.68
C ILE A 28 10.85 -44.49 4.29
N GLY A 29 11.73 -43.98 3.42
CA GLY A 29 11.93 -44.51 2.07
C GLY A 29 13.23 -44.04 1.43
N PRO A 30 13.47 -44.42 0.16
CA PRO A 30 14.63 -43.96 -0.58
C PRO A 30 14.62 -42.41 -0.72
N PRO A 31 15.78 -41.75 -0.59
CA PRO A 31 15.87 -40.31 -0.76
C PRO A 31 15.51 -39.92 -2.20
N LYS A 32 14.94 -38.73 -2.36
CA LYS A 32 14.63 -38.17 -3.68
C LYS A 32 15.88 -37.53 -4.29
N ASP A 33 15.96 -37.57 -5.62
CA ASP A 33 17.07 -37.02 -6.40
C ASP A 33 17.13 -35.48 -6.38
N ARG A 34 16.01 -34.80 -6.08
CA ARG A 34 15.94 -33.33 -6.00
C ARG A 34 15.03 -32.82 -4.90
N THR A 35 15.32 -31.61 -4.43
CA THR A 35 14.47 -30.84 -3.50
C THR A 35 13.18 -30.37 -4.20
N ILE A 36 12.10 -30.23 -3.44
CA ILE A 36 10.80 -29.77 -3.98
C ILE A 36 10.59 -28.32 -3.56
N VAL A 37 10.81 -27.39 -4.49
CA VAL A 37 10.64 -25.97 -4.19
C VAL A 37 9.15 -25.61 -4.11
N GLN A 38 8.64 -25.25 -2.94
CA GLN A 38 7.25 -24.83 -2.75
C GLN A 38 7.13 -23.31 -2.67
N ARG A 39 6.48 -22.68 -3.63
CA ARG A 39 6.30 -21.22 -3.59
C ARG A 39 5.28 -20.85 -2.53
N GLN A 40 5.72 -20.11 -1.51
CA GLN A 40 4.85 -19.60 -0.45
C GLN A 40 4.79 -18.07 -0.53
N LEU A 41 3.57 -17.54 -0.51
CA LEU A 41 3.34 -16.10 -0.49
C LEU A 41 3.49 -15.59 0.95
N ARG A 42 4.26 -14.53 1.13
CA ARG A 42 4.35 -13.83 2.41
C ARG A 42 3.09 -13.00 2.63
N LYS A 43 2.17 -13.50 3.47
CA LYS A 43 0.92 -12.82 3.82
C LYS A 43 1.07 -12.01 5.10
N ILE A 44 0.25 -10.98 5.25
CA ILE A 44 0.12 -10.21 6.50
C ILE A 44 -0.50 -11.13 7.57
N SER A 45 -0.02 -11.04 8.82
CA SER A 45 -0.59 -11.83 9.90
C SER A 45 -2.03 -11.37 10.22
N LEU A 46 -2.97 -12.33 10.20
CA LEU A 46 -4.39 -12.08 10.46
C LEU A 46 -4.67 -11.37 11.80
N PRO A 47 -3.95 -11.67 12.91
CA PRO A 47 -4.17 -10.96 14.17
C PRO A 47 -3.86 -9.46 14.09
N LEU A 48 -2.77 -9.07 13.43
CA LEU A 48 -2.42 -7.66 13.27
C LEU A 48 -3.47 -6.93 12.44
N TYR A 49 -3.92 -7.55 11.35
CA TYR A 49 -4.98 -6.98 10.53
C TYR A 49 -6.29 -6.81 11.31
N SER A 50 -6.67 -7.80 12.12
CA SER A 50 -7.86 -7.73 12.97
C SER A 50 -7.81 -6.54 13.94
N ILE A 51 -6.69 -6.37 14.65
CA ILE A 51 -6.51 -5.27 15.63
C ILE A 51 -6.60 -3.90 14.93
N LEU A 52 -5.91 -3.73 13.79
CA LEU A 52 -5.94 -2.48 13.03
C LEU A 52 -7.35 -2.19 12.49
N SER A 53 -8.06 -3.22 12.01
CA SER A 53 -9.42 -3.07 11.53
C SER A 53 -10.38 -2.63 12.66
N ALA A 54 -10.29 -3.23 13.84
CA ALA A 54 -11.12 -2.83 15.00
C ALA A 54 -10.88 -1.37 15.39
N LEU A 55 -9.62 -0.95 15.46
CA LEU A 55 -9.27 0.45 15.79
C LEU A 55 -9.81 1.45 14.76
N THR A 56 -9.77 1.10 13.47
CA THR A 56 -10.32 1.97 12.42
C THR A 56 -11.84 2.03 12.41
N ILE A 57 -12.53 0.94 12.75
CA ILE A 57 -14.00 0.95 12.94
C ILE A 57 -14.37 1.92 14.07
N LEU A 58 -13.69 1.83 15.21
CA LEU A 58 -13.90 2.76 16.33
C LEU A 58 -13.63 4.21 15.90
N GLY A 59 -12.55 4.45 15.16
CA GLY A 59 -12.23 5.75 14.57
C GLY A 59 -13.34 6.31 13.68
N MET A 60 -13.91 5.48 12.80
CA MET A 60 -15.02 5.86 11.91
C MET A 60 -16.29 6.20 12.68
N ILE A 61 -16.63 5.44 13.73
CA ILE A 61 -17.80 5.72 14.57
C ILE A 61 -17.62 7.07 15.29
N MET A 62 -16.44 7.31 15.88
CA MET A 62 -16.12 8.57 16.54
C MET A 62 -16.14 9.76 15.56
N ALA A 63 -15.55 9.61 14.37
CA ALA A 63 -15.57 10.64 13.34
C ALA A 63 -17.00 10.96 12.88
N SER A 64 -17.83 9.94 12.69
CA SER A 64 -19.25 10.09 12.32
C SER A 64 -20.04 10.83 13.40
N ALA A 65 -19.81 10.49 14.67
CA ALA A 65 -20.42 11.18 15.81
C ALA A 65 -20.02 12.66 15.87
N PHE A 66 -18.72 12.97 15.67
CA PHE A 66 -18.25 14.35 15.61
C PHE A 66 -18.80 15.12 14.41
N LEU A 67 -18.94 14.48 13.25
CA LEU A 67 -19.56 15.10 12.08
C LEU A 67 -21.02 15.42 12.35
N PHE A 68 -21.78 14.46 12.88
CA PHE A 68 -23.18 14.65 13.25
C PHE A 68 -23.35 15.78 14.28
N PHE A 69 -22.53 15.79 15.31
CA PHE A 69 -22.52 16.84 16.34
C PHE A 69 -22.21 18.22 15.74
N ASN A 70 -21.21 18.32 14.84
CA ASN A 70 -20.86 19.57 14.15
C ASN A 70 -22.01 20.08 13.27
N ILE A 71 -22.71 19.19 12.58
CA ILE A 71 -23.85 19.57 11.72
C ILE A 71 -25.05 19.99 12.57
N LYS A 72 -25.37 19.25 13.63
CA LYS A 72 -26.53 19.54 14.50
C LYS A 72 -26.36 20.86 15.25
N ASN A 73 -25.18 21.10 15.81
CA ASN A 73 -24.89 22.29 16.62
C ASN A 73 -24.31 23.46 15.81
N ARG A 74 -24.43 23.45 14.46
CA ARG A 74 -23.90 24.49 13.55
C ARG A 74 -24.36 25.93 13.87
N ASN A 75 -25.47 26.08 14.59
CA ASN A 75 -26.06 27.38 14.92
C ASN A 75 -25.49 27.97 16.22
N GLN A 76 -24.74 27.20 17.02
CA GLN A 76 -24.12 27.73 18.24
C GLN A 76 -22.97 28.70 17.92
N LYS A 77 -22.87 29.77 18.72
CA LYS A 77 -21.91 30.86 18.52
C LYS A 77 -20.45 30.39 18.53
N LEU A 78 -20.11 29.43 19.40
CA LEU A 78 -18.78 28.80 19.48
C LEU A 78 -18.41 28.04 18.20
N ILE A 79 -19.31 27.21 17.68
CA ILE A 79 -19.08 26.41 16.47
C ILE A 79 -19.04 27.30 15.22
N LYS A 80 -19.84 28.37 15.19
CA LYS A 80 -19.84 29.33 14.09
C LYS A 80 -18.51 30.09 13.95
N MET A 81 -17.83 30.37 15.07
CA MET A 81 -16.51 31.02 15.07
C MET A 81 -15.40 30.08 14.54
N SER A 82 -15.52 28.77 14.73
CA SER A 82 -14.48 27.80 14.39
C SER A 82 -14.45 27.35 12.92
N SER A 83 -15.28 27.94 12.06
CA SER A 83 -15.43 27.58 10.63
C SER A 83 -15.99 26.16 10.42
N PRO A 84 -17.31 25.94 10.60
CA PRO A 84 -17.90 24.59 10.61
C PRO A 84 -17.70 23.83 9.29
N TYR A 85 -17.72 24.53 8.15
CA TYR A 85 -17.48 23.90 6.84
C TYR A 85 -16.06 23.32 6.70
N MET A 86 -15.04 23.99 7.24
CA MET A 86 -13.66 23.50 7.18
C MET A 86 -13.47 22.30 8.09
N ASN A 87 -14.04 22.32 9.30
CA ASN A 87 -13.99 21.18 10.20
C ASN A 87 -14.72 19.96 9.60
N ASN A 88 -15.86 20.17 8.92
CA ASN A 88 -16.55 19.09 8.20
C ASN A 88 -15.69 18.49 7.09
N LEU A 89 -14.97 19.30 6.31
CA LEU A 89 -14.03 18.81 5.29
C LEU A 89 -12.86 18.02 5.88
N ILE A 90 -12.30 18.46 7.02
CA ILE A 90 -11.25 17.71 7.72
C ILE A 90 -11.76 16.33 8.14
N ILE A 91 -12.96 16.26 8.73
CA ILE A 91 -13.56 14.99 9.16
C ILE A 91 -13.83 14.09 7.94
N LEU A 92 -14.34 14.65 6.84
CA LEU A 92 -14.55 13.90 5.59
C LEU A 92 -13.24 13.33 5.02
N GLY A 93 -12.17 14.13 4.97
CA GLY A 93 -10.84 13.65 4.54
C GLY A 93 -10.29 12.55 5.45
N GLY A 94 -10.54 12.66 6.76
CA GLY A 94 -10.21 11.62 7.74
C GLY A 94 -10.97 10.32 7.52
N MET A 95 -12.28 10.38 7.26
CA MET A 95 -13.09 9.18 6.95
C MET A 95 -12.62 8.50 5.66
N LEU A 96 -12.28 9.27 4.62
CA LEU A 96 -11.69 8.71 3.39
C LEU A 96 -10.35 8.01 3.67
N SER A 97 -9.51 8.62 4.53
CA SER A 97 -8.25 8.01 4.94
C SER A 97 -8.46 6.70 5.72
N TYR A 98 -9.45 6.62 6.60
CA TYR A 98 -9.83 5.37 7.27
C TYR A 98 -10.34 4.31 6.29
N ALA A 99 -11.13 4.70 5.29
CA ALA A 99 -11.59 3.79 4.25
C ALA A 99 -10.41 3.16 3.48
N SER A 100 -9.32 3.93 3.26
CA SER A 100 -8.12 3.38 2.63
C SER A 100 -7.53 2.21 3.41
N ILE A 101 -7.50 2.28 4.76
CA ILE A 101 -6.93 1.22 5.61
C ILE A 101 -7.68 -0.10 5.48
N PHE A 102 -9.00 -0.08 5.28
CA PHE A 102 -9.75 -1.30 4.97
C PHE A 102 -9.32 -1.89 3.62
N LEU A 103 -9.12 -1.05 2.60
CA LEU A 103 -8.63 -1.50 1.30
C LEU A 103 -7.17 -2.01 1.37
N PHE A 104 -6.37 -1.54 2.33
CA PHE A 104 -5.04 -2.07 2.60
C PHE A 104 -5.06 -3.55 3.03
N GLY A 105 -6.13 -3.96 3.71
CA GLY A 105 -6.29 -5.29 4.27
C GLY A 105 -6.66 -6.41 3.31
N LEU A 106 -7.17 -6.04 2.13
CA LEU A 106 -7.60 -7.00 1.10
C LEU A 106 -6.36 -7.49 0.33
N ASP A 107 -5.74 -8.54 0.86
CA ASP A 107 -4.56 -9.18 0.25
C ASP A 107 -4.94 -10.08 -0.94
N GLY A 108 -3.98 -10.35 -1.84
CA GLY A 108 -4.13 -11.13 -3.08
C GLY A 108 -4.59 -12.58 -2.87
N SER A 109 -4.62 -13.07 -1.63
CA SER A 109 -5.17 -14.38 -1.28
C SER A 109 -6.71 -14.43 -1.30
N PHE A 110 -7.39 -13.29 -1.13
CA PHE A 110 -8.86 -13.23 -1.09
C PHE A 110 -9.46 -12.73 -2.41
N VAL A 111 -8.63 -12.16 -3.27
CA VAL A 111 -9.07 -11.34 -4.41
C VAL A 111 -8.34 -11.78 -5.68
N SER A 112 -9.07 -11.89 -6.78
CA SER A 112 -8.52 -12.21 -8.10
C SER A 112 -7.47 -11.19 -8.56
N GLU A 113 -6.50 -11.63 -9.37
CA GLU A 113 -5.38 -10.81 -9.84
C GLU A 113 -5.81 -9.47 -10.46
N LYS A 114 -6.85 -9.49 -11.31
CA LYS A 114 -7.38 -8.27 -11.96
C LYS A 114 -8.00 -7.29 -10.97
N THR A 115 -8.67 -7.82 -9.94
CA THR A 115 -9.29 -7.00 -8.91
C THR A 115 -8.23 -6.43 -7.95
N PHE A 116 -7.10 -7.10 -7.78
CA PHE A 116 -5.99 -6.57 -6.99
C PHE A 116 -5.36 -5.32 -7.62
N GLU A 117 -5.18 -5.30 -8.94
CA GLU A 117 -4.66 -4.12 -9.66
C GLU A 117 -5.60 -2.90 -9.50
N THR A 118 -6.91 -3.11 -9.61
CA THR A 118 -7.90 -2.04 -9.44
C THR A 118 -7.97 -1.57 -8.00
N LEU A 119 -7.91 -2.47 -7.02
CA LEU A 119 -7.85 -2.11 -5.59
C LEU A 119 -6.61 -1.27 -5.26
N CYS A 120 -5.46 -1.58 -5.86
CA CYS A 120 -4.23 -0.82 -5.64
C CYS A 120 -4.37 0.62 -6.16
N THR A 121 -4.98 0.77 -7.34
CA THR A 121 -5.30 2.07 -7.92
C THR A 121 -6.25 2.85 -7.00
N VAL A 122 -7.39 2.25 -6.65
CA VAL A 122 -8.42 2.89 -5.81
C VAL A 122 -7.88 3.28 -4.43
N ARG A 123 -7.04 2.44 -3.82
CA ARG A 123 -6.39 2.73 -2.54
C ARG A 123 -5.55 4.01 -2.63
N THR A 124 -4.74 4.15 -3.67
CA THR A 124 -3.88 5.34 -3.84
C THR A 124 -4.73 6.59 -4.06
N TRP A 125 -5.79 6.48 -4.85
CA TRP A 125 -6.72 7.58 -5.09
C TRP A 125 -7.43 8.07 -3.82
N ILE A 126 -8.03 7.14 -3.05
CA ILE A 126 -8.75 7.49 -1.83
C ILE A 126 -7.80 8.10 -0.78
N LEU A 127 -6.59 7.57 -0.65
CA LEU A 127 -5.59 8.08 0.29
C LEU A 127 -5.16 9.50 -0.09
N THR A 128 -4.83 9.75 -1.36
CA THR A 128 -4.43 11.08 -1.83
C THR A 128 -5.56 12.08 -1.67
N VAL A 129 -6.78 11.75 -2.12
CA VAL A 129 -7.96 12.63 -1.99
C VAL A 129 -8.26 12.94 -0.53
N GLY A 130 -8.22 11.94 0.36
CA GLY A 130 -8.43 12.12 1.80
C GLY A 130 -7.38 13.05 2.43
N TYR A 131 -6.11 12.81 2.11
CA TYR A 131 -4.99 13.62 2.61
C TYR A 131 -5.07 15.08 2.14
N THR A 132 -5.24 15.31 0.84
CA THR A 132 -5.32 16.65 0.26
C THR A 132 -6.52 17.42 0.78
N THR A 133 -7.67 16.77 0.92
CA THR A 133 -8.87 17.42 1.47
C THR A 133 -8.64 17.86 2.92
N ALA A 134 -8.07 16.99 3.75
CA ALA A 134 -7.81 17.29 5.15
C ALA A 134 -6.76 18.41 5.30
N PHE A 135 -5.64 18.30 4.59
CA PHE A 135 -4.54 19.26 4.65
C PHE A 135 -4.92 20.62 4.04
N GLY A 136 -5.60 20.62 2.90
CA GLY A 136 -6.14 21.83 2.27
C GLY A 136 -7.12 22.57 3.18
N ALA A 137 -8.01 21.83 3.87
CA ALA A 137 -8.94 22.43 4.83
C ALA A 137 -8.21 23.02 6.07
N MET A 138 -7.14 22.38 6.55
CA MET A 138 -6.30 22.93 7.62
C MET A 138 -5.63 24.24 7.18
N PHE A 139 -5.04 24.28 5.98
CA PHE A 139 -4.46 25.50 5.44
C PHE A 139 -5.47 26.63 5.26
N ALA A 140 -6.64 26.32 4.72
CA ALA A 140 -7.72 27.28 4.57
C ALA A 140 -8.14 27.88 5.92
N LYS A 141 -8.17 27.05 6.98
CA LYS A 141 -8.46 27.48 8.35
C LYS A 141 -7.38 28.42 8.90
N THR A 142 -6.10 28.08 8.73
CA THR A 142 -4.97 28.93 9.14
C THR A 142 -4.94 30.25 8.36
N TRP A 143 -5.19 30.20 7.04
CA TRP A 143 -5.27 31.38 6.18
C TRP A 143 -6.38 32.33 6.63
N ARG A 144 -7.56 31.81 7.00
CA ARG A 144 -8.67 32.63 7.52
C ARG A 144 -8.23 33.43 8.74
N VAL A 145 -7.53 32.80 9.69
CA VAL A 145 -7.03 33.45 10.90
C VAL A 145 -6.06 34.57 10.53
N HIS A 146 -5.07 34.27 9.68
CA HIS A 146 -4.11 35.28 9.21
C HIS A 146 -4.80 36.46 8.50
N ALA A 147 -5.78 36.17 7.64
CA ALA A 147 -6.54 37.20 6.93
C ALA A 147 -7.35 38.09 7.89
N ILE A 148 -7.90 37.54 8.97
CA ILE A 148 -8.64 38.34 9.97
C ILE A 148 -7.68 39.33 10.65
N PHE A 149 -6.51 38.89 11.11
CA PHE A 149 -5.53 39.76 11.76
C PHE A 149 -4.92 40.83 10.84
N LYS A 150 -4.81 40.54 9.53
CA LYS A 150 -4.29 41.51 8.55
C LYS A 150 -5.32 42.59 8.18
N ASN A 151 -6.62 42.34 8.33
CA ASN A 151 -7.71 43.24 7.92
C ASN A 151 -8.21 44.17 9.06
N VAL A 152 -7.32 44.73 9.89
CA VAL A 152 -7.69 45.65 10.99
C VAL A 152 -8.14 47.03 10.50
N LYS A 153 -7.79 47.43 9.26
CA LYS A 153 -8.19 48.70 8.66
C LYS A 153 -9.13 48.46 7.47
N MET A 154 -10.39 48.91 7.59
CA MET A 154 -11.36 49.22 6.53
C MET A 154 -12.33 48.12 6.03
N LYS A 155 -13.63 48.36 6.37
CA LYS A 155 -14.90 47.83 5.84
C LYS A 155 -15.18 46.34 6.08
N LYS A 156 -16.32 46.04 6.73
CA LYS A 156 -16.92 44.69 6.92
C LYS A 156 -17.03 43.95 5.58
N LYS A 157 -15.95 43.33 5.11
CA LYS A 157 -15.99 42.41 3.98
C LYS A 157 -16.31 41.04 4.56
N ILE A 158 -17.58 40.63 4.43
CA ILE A 158 -17.99 39.26 4.75
C ILE A 158 -17.20 38.35 3.80
N ILE A 159 -16.17 37.70 4.32
CA ILE A 159 -15.41 36.69 3.59
C ILE A 159 -16.36 35.51 3.41
N LYS A 160 -16.90 35.35 2.20
CA LYS A 160 -17.74 34.20 1.85
C LYS A 160 -16.90 32.93 1.94
N ASP A 161 -17.33 31.98 2.76
CA ASP A 161 -16.68 30.66 2.95
C ASP A 161 -16.52 29.89 1.62
N GLN A 162 -17.32 30.23 0.60
CA GLN A 162 -17.22 29.69 -0.77
C GLN A 162 -15.84 29.90 -1.41
N LYS A 163 -15.17 31.03 -1.17
CA LYS A 163 -13.85 31.28 -1.77
C LYS A 163 -12.78 30.33 -1.24
N LEU A 164 -12.87 29.98 0.04
CA LEU A 164 -11.92 29.06 0.65
C LEU A 164 -12.20 27.61 0.17
N MET A 165 -13.47 27.23 0.00
CA MET A 165 -13.81 25.93 -0.60
C MET A 165 -13.29 25.82 -2.05
N VAL A 166 -13.31 26.91 -2.82
CA VAL A 166 -12.72 26.92 -4.17
C VAL A 166 -11.21 26.69 -4.14
N ILE A 167 -10.49 27.26 -3.17
CA ILE A 167 -9.03 27.03 -3.04
C ILE A 167 -8.75 25.56 -2.72
N VAL A 168 -9.48 24.96 -1.77
CA VAL A 168 -9.32 23.54 -1.42
C VAL A 168 -9.71 22.64 -2.59
N GLY A 169 -10.80 22.95 -3.29
CA GLY A 169 -11.22 22.23 -4.50
C GLY A 169 -10.21 22.35 -5.64
N GLY A 170 -9.54 23.50 -5.78
CA GLY A 170 -8.46 23.69 -6.74
C GLY A 170 -7.23 22.84 -6.43
N MET A 171 -6.80 22.77 -5.16
CA MET A 171 -5.72 21.87 -4.74
C MET A 171 -6.07 20.40 -5.02
N LEU A 172 -7.31 19.99 -4.71
CA LEU A 172 -7.79 18.65 -4.99
C LEU A 172 -7.87 18.35 -6.50
N LEU A 173 -8.27 19.32 -7.32
CA LEU A 173 -8.30 19.16 -8.77
C LEU A 173 -6.90 18.93 -9.34
N ILE A 174 -5.90 19.66 -8.85
CA ILE A 174 -4.50 19.47 -9.27
C ILE A 174 -4.05 18.03 -8.97
N ASP A 175 -4.31 17.53 -7.76
CA ASP A 175 -3.95 16.16 -7.40
C ASP A 175 -4.70 15.12 -8.22
N LEU A 176 -5.99 15.34 -8.52
CA LEU A 176 -6.75 14.47 -9.42
C LEU A 176 -6.15 14.46 -10.83
N CYS A 177 -5.76 15.62 -11.37
CA CYS A 177 -5.09 15.68 -12.67
C CYS A 177 -3.77 14.90 -12.65
N ILE A 178 -2.95 15.05 -11.60
CA ILE A 178 -1.70 14.30 -11.46
C ILE A 178 -1.96 12.79 -11.43
N LEU A 179 -2.95 12.35 -10.64
CA LEU A 179 -3.30 10.93 -10.55
C LEU A 179 -3.85 10.37 -11.86
N ILE A 180 -4.67 11.13 -12.58
CA ILE A 180 -5.20 10.72 -13.88
C ILE A 180 -4.05 10.60 -14.89
N CYS A 181 -3.21 11.62 -15.00
CA CYS A 181 -2.05 11.59 -15.88
C CYS A 181 -1.13 10.40 -15.55
N TRP A 182 -0.89 10.14 -14.26
CA TRP A 182 -0.09 9.00 -13.83
C TRP A 182 -0.73 7.67 -14.23
N GLN A 183 -2.04 7.50 -14.00
CA GLN A 183 -2.77 6.28 -14.38
C GLN A 183 -2.76 6.02 -15.90
N VAL A 184 -2.76 7.09 -16.70
CA VAL A 184 -2.71 6.99 -18.17
C VAL A 184 -1.31 6.62 -18.67
N VAL A 185 -0.26 7.19 -18.07
CA VAL A 185 1.14 6.96 -18.49
C VAL A 185 1.66 5.61 -17.99
N ASP A 186 1.41 5.28 -16.73
CA ASP A 186 1.95 4.08 -16.08
C ASP A 186 0.94 3.47 -15.09
N PRO A 187 -0.01 2.63 -15.56
CA PRO A 187 -1.00 2.00 -14.70
C PRO A 187 -0.32 0.97 -13.78
N LEU A 188 -0.71 0.96 -12.51
CA LEU A 188 -0.15 0.04 -11.52
C LEU A 188 -0.39 -1.42 -11.93
N ARG A 189 0.70 -2.18 -12.05
CA ARG A 189 0.68 -3.63 -12.32
C ARG A 189 1.19 -4.41 -11.12
N ARG A 190 0.67 -5.64 -10.97
CA ARG A 190 1.18 -6.57 -9.96
C ARG A 190 2.50 -7.19 -10.44
N THR A 191 3.54 -7.08 -9.62
CA THR A 191 4.83 -7.74 -9.82
C THR A 191 5.14 -8.64 -8.64
N VAL A 192 5.49 -9.90 -8.90
CA VAL A 192 5.87 -10.86 -7.86
C VAL A 192 7.39 -10.95 -7.81
N GLU A 193 7.96 -10.43 -6.72
CA GLU A 193 9.40 -10.54 -6.47
C GLU A 193 9.66 -11.85 -5.72
N LYS A 194 10.58 -12.65 -6.26
CA LYS A 194 11.01 -13.93 -5.66
C LYS A 194 12.25 -13.67 -4.85
N TYR A 195 12.21 -13.99 -3.56
CA TYR A 195 13.35 -13.92 -2.68
C TYR A 195 13.98 -15.30 -2.55
N ASN A 196 15.32 -15.34 -2.58
CA ASN A 196 16.06 -16.55 -2.24
C ASN A 196 15.82 -16.83 -0.75
N MET A 197 15.58 -18.09 -0.42
CA MET A 197 15.42 -18.48 0.98
C MET A 197 16.75 -18.42 1.72
N GLU A 198 16.67 -18.03 2.98
CA GLU A 198 17.66 -18.42 3.97
C GLU A 198 17.39 -19.87 4.36
N VAL A 199 18.38 -20.75 4.19
CA VAL A 199 18.31 -22.15 4.63
C VAL A 199 18.20 -22.13 6.16
N PRO A 200 17.15 -22.71 6.77
CA PRO A 200 17.05 -22.78 8.23
C PRO A 200 18.21 -23.62 8.77
N SER A 201 19.03 -23.06 9.66
CA SER A 201 20.25 -23.67 10.21
C SER A 201 20.02 -24.87 11.14
N GLY A 202 18.94 -25.65 10.98
CA GLY A 202 18.49 -26.57 12.02
C GLY A 202 17.61 -27.76 11.62
N GLN A 203 17.50 -28.15 10.35
CA GLN A 203 16.78 -29.38 9.98
C GLN A 203 17.64 -30.31 9.12
N LEU A 204 18.47 -31.12 9.78
CA LEU A 204 19.02 -32.34 9.20
C LEU A 204 18.00 -33.45 9.42
N GLY A 205 17.21 -33.77 8.39
CA GLY A 205 16.27 -34.89 8.43
C GLY A 205 14.96 -34.58 7.73
N ASP A 206 14.92 -34.95 6.46
CA ASP A 206 13.74 -35.33 5.67
C ASP A 206 12.74 -34.20 5.32
N VAL A 207 12.71 -33.92 4.00
CA VAL A 207 11.91 -32.90 3.30
C VAL A 207 12.55 -31.51 3.31
N GLU A 208 13.63 -31.35 2.53
CA GLU A 208 13.97 -30.05 1.93
C GLU A 208 12.91 -29.69 0.88
N ALA A 209 11.75 -29.28 1.39
CA ALA A 209 10.87 -28.41 0.65
C ALA A 209 11.43 -27.00 0.80
N GLU A 210 12.28 -26.60 -0.11
CA GLU A 210 12.75 -25.22 -0.23
C GLU A 210 11.54 -24.32 -0.52
N ALA A 211 10.95 -23.71 0.50
CA ALA A 211 9.83 -22.79 0.37
C ALA A 211 10.20 -21.43 -0.29
N GLN A 212 10.29 -21.33 -1.62
CA GLN A 212 10.66 -20.07 -2.28
C GLN A 212 9.65 -18.95 -1.95
N GLN A 213 10.13 -17.90 -1.29
CA GLN A 213 9.27 -16.86 -0.74
C GLN A 213 8.98 -15.80 -1.80
N ALA A 214 7.70 -15.61 -2.10
CA ALA A 214 7.22 -14.56 -2.99
C ALA A 214 6.53 -13.48 -2.15
N ASP A 215 6.98 -12.24 -2.25
CA ASP A 215 6.29 -11.10 -1.63
C ASP A 215 5.36 -10.47 -2.68
N GLU A 216 4.06 -10.44 -2.41
CA GLU A 216 3.07 -9.84 -3.33
C GLU A 216 2.89 -8.33 -3.10
N GLY A 217 3.64 -7.74 -2.17
CA GLY A 217 3.32 -6.45 -1.58
C GLY A 217 4.28 -5.29 -1.86
N LYS A 218 5.44 -5.50 -2.48
CA LYS A 218 6.46 -4.44 -2.61
C LYS A 218 6.21 -3.48 -3.79
N LEU A 219 5.00 -2.94 -3.87
CA LEU A 219 4.59 -1.92 -4.86
C LEU A 219 4.66 -0.48 -4.32
N ARG A 220 4.90 -0.29 -3.01
CA ARG A 220 4.91 1.05 -2.39
C ARG A 220 6.22 1.82 -2.56
N ASP A 221 7.36 1.14 -2.66
CA ASP A 221 8.66 1.82 -2.64
C ASP A 221 9.18 2.19 -4.03
N LYS A 222 8.96 1.34 -5.06
CA LYS A 222 9.44 1.64 -6.43
C LYS A 222 8.67 2.80 -7.05
N ALA A 223 7.34 2.87 -6.91
CA ALA A 223 6.54 3.92 -7.57
C ALA A 223 6.81 5.34 -7.02
N MET A 224 6.88 5.51 -5.68
CA MET A 224 7.19 6.83 -5.10
C MET A 224 8.66 7.21 -5.28
N ALA A 225 9.59 6.25 -5.34
CA ALA A 225 10.98 6.49 -5.71
C ALA A 225 11.11 6.90 -7.19
N THR A 226 10.37 6.26 -8.11
CA THR A 226 10.31 6.65 -9.52
C THR A 226 9.66 8.02 -9.70
N SER A 227 8.59 8.36 -8.98
CA SER A 227 8.03 9.72 -9.02
C SER A 227 8.98 10.76 -8.42
N ARG A 228 9.74 10.42 -7.37
CA ARG A 228 10.81 11.30 -6.87
C ARG A 228 11.95 11.43 -7.88
N GLN A 229 12.36 10.36 -8.55
CA GLN A 229 13.39 10.39 -9.60
C GLN A 229 12.92 11.21 -10.81
N GLN A 230 11.69 11.02 -11.27
CA GLN A 230 11.09 11.79 -12.37
C GLN A 230 10.90 13.26 -12.01
N LEU A 231 10.48 13.57 -10.77
CA LEU A 231 10.38 14.96 -10.30
C LEU A 231 11.76 15.60 -10.15
N THR A 232 12.77 14.84 -9.69
CA THR A 232 14.16 15.33 -9.60
C THR A 232 14.76 15.53 -10.99
N GLU A 233 14.49 14.65 -11.95
CA GLU A 233 14.90 14.79 -13.36
C GLU A 233 14.17 15.96 -14.05
N ALA A 234 12.89 16.19 -13.75
CA ALA A 234 12.13 17.33 -14.26
C ALA A 234 12.64 18.67 -13.68
N ILE A 235 12.89 18.73 -12.36
CA ILE A 235 13.51 19.90 -11.71
C ILE A 235 14.94 20.13 -12.24
N HIS A 236 15.68 19.07 -12.56
CA HIS A 236 17.01 19.18 -13.13
C HIS A 236 16.99 19.67 -14.58
N ARG A 237 15.95 19.33 -15.37
CA ARG A 237 15.73 19.88 -16.71
C ARG A 237 15.31 21.35 -16.72
N GLU A 238 14.53 21.82 -15.74
CA GLU A 238 14.15 23.23 -15.65
C GLU A 238 15.28 24.15 -15.16
N ASN A 239 16.28 23.61 -14.43
CA ASN A 239 17.43 24.37 -13.91
C ASN A 239 18.65 24.42 -14.85
N LEU A 240 18.50 24.18 -16.15
CA LEU A 240 19.58 24.41 -17.14
C LEU A 240 19.54 25.87 -17.63
N PRO A 241 20.45 26.75 -17.17
CA PRO A 241 20.50 28.13 -17.64
C PRO A 241 21.10 28.21 -19.05
N GLY A 242 20.32 28.76 -19.98
CA GLY A 242 20.84 29.63 -21.04
C GLY A 242 21.67 28.97 -22.14
N LYS A 243 20.99 28.46 -23.18
CA LYS A 243 21.59 28.37 -24.53
C LYS A 243 21.65 29.80 -25.11
N ARG A 244 22.72 30.54 -24.78
CA ARG A 244 23.03 31.83 -25.40
C ARG A 244 23.45 31.57 -26.85
N MET A 245 22.59 31.97 -27.80
CA MET A 245 22.98 32.16 -29.19
C MET A 245 24.26 32.99 -29.26
N ARG A 246 25.23 32.58 -30.07
CA ARG A 246 26.23 33.48 -30.61
C ARG A 246 26.24 33.27 -32.12
N ALA A 247 25.59 34.21 -32.81
CA ALA A 247 25.76 34.44 -34.23
C ALA A 247 26.95 35.40 -34.38
N THR A 248 28.06 34.92 -34.93
CA THR A 248 28.96 35.65 -35.83
C THR A 248 29.88 34.64 -36.49
#